data_AF-A0A4R0ZGB4-F1
#
_entry.id   AF-A0A4R0ZGB4-F1
#
_cell.length_a   1.000
_cell.length_b   1.000
_cell.length_c   1.000
_cell.angle_alpha   90.00
_cell.angle_beta   90.00
_cell.angle_gamma   90.00
#
_symmetry.space_group_name_H-M   'P 1'
#
loop_
_entity.id
_entity.type
_entity.pdbx_description
1 polymer ?
#
loop_
_entity_poly.entity_id
_entity_poly.type
_entity_poly.pdbx_seq_one_letter_code
_entity_poly.pdbx_strand_id
1 'polypeptide(L)' 'MSGLKGAVFQLLNEQNEVVRDNVTTGDDGTIAVECIPIGTHTFVEKTAPAGYILDTTRHTFTIKYG' A
#
# COMPACT_ATOMS: atom_id res chain seq x y z
N MET A 1 9.92 -5.77 18.27
CA MET A 1 8.96 -5.95 17.17
C MET A 1 9.78 -5.99 15.90
N SER A 2 9.72 -7.06 15.10
CA SER A 2 10.42 -7.11 13.80
C SER A 2 9.41 -6.76 12.72
N GLY A 3 9.57 -5.60 12.09
CA GLY A 3 8.79 -5.21 10.92
C GLY A 3 9.24 -5.94 9.67
N LEU A 4 8.38 -6.00 8.65
CA LEU A 4 8.73 -6.54 7.34
C LEU A 4 9.12 -5.39 6.39
N LYS A 5 10.40 -5.06 6.35
CA LYS A 5 10.96 -4.01 5.49
C LYS A 5 11.04 -4.45 4.03
N GLY A 6 10.85 -3.51 3.12
CA GLY A 6 11.22 -3.66 1.71
C GLY A 6 10.13 -4.21 0.81
N ALA A 7 8.92 -4.38 1.34
CA ALA A 7 7.74 -4.65 0.52
C ALA A 7 7.36 -3.36 -0.21
N VAL A 8 7.10 -3.45 -1.51
CA VAL A 8 6.77 -2.29 -2.34
C VAL A 8 5.30 -2.37 -2.73
N PHE A 9 4.55 -1.34 -2.39
CA PHE A 9 3.12 -1.22 -2.67
C PHE A 9 2.81 -0.10 -3.67
N GLN A 10 1.64 -0.21 -4.27
CA GLN A 10 0.98 0.84 -5.02
C GLN A 10 -0.41 1.11 -4.43
N LEU A 11 -0.81 2.37 -4.42
CA LEU A 11 -2.14 2.83 -4.01
C LEU A 11 -2.95 3.20 -5.25
N LEU A 12 -4.10 2.57 -5.40
CA LEU A 12 -5.05 2.79 -6.49
C LEU A 12 -6.31 3.48 -5.99
N ASN A 13 -6.96 4.28 -6.83
CA ASN A 13 -8.33 4.75 -6.59
C ASN A 13 -9.36 3.69 -7.04
N GLU A 14 -10.65 4.02 -6.92
CA GLU A 14 -11.78 3.16 -7.31
C GLU A 14 -11.80 2.83 -8.81
N GLN A 15 -11.22 3.70 -9.65
CA GLN A 15 -11.09 3.52 -11.09
C GLN A 15 -9.85 2.69 -11.48
N ASN A 16 -9.11 2.14 -10.49
CA ASN A 16 -7.81 1.47 -10.65
C ASN A 16 -6.71 2.37 -11.23
N GLU A 17 -6.84 3.69 -11.10
CA GLU A 17 -5.79 4.64 -11.45
C GLU A 17 -4.82 4.78 -10.29
N VAL A 18 -3.54 5.00 -10.62
CA VAL A 18 -2.47 5.10 -9.63
C VAL A 18 -2.52 6.44 -8.90
N VAL A 19 -2.77 6.40 -7.59
CA VAL A 19 -2.73 7.57 -6.70
C VAL A 19 -1.33 7.79 -6.15
N ARG A 20 -0.65 6.70 -5.78
CA ARG A 20 0.78 6.68 -5.38
C ARG A 20 1.41 5.38 -5.83
N ASP A 21 2.66 5.46 -6.27
CA ASP A 21 3.43 4.29 -6.69
C ASP A 21 4.68 4.13 -5.83
N ASN A 22 5.19 2.90 -5.75
CA ASN A 22 6.46 2.54 -5.10
C ASN A 22 6.57 2.99 -3.65
N VAL A 23 5.50 2.79 -2.86
CA VAL A 23 5.52 3.06 -1.41
C VAL A 23 6.13 1.84 -0.71
N THR A 24 7.26 2.01 -0.04
CA THR A 24 8.04 0.90 0.53
C THR A 24 7.91 0.84 2.04
N THR A 25 7.71 -0.37 2.59
CA THR A 25 7.68 -0.56 4.06
C THR A 25 9.03 -0.25 4.70
N GLY A 26 8.98 0.51 5.80
CA GLY A 26 10.13 0.84 6.64
C GLY A 26 10.61 -0.32 7.51
N ASP A 27 11.62 -0.05 8.36
CA ASP A 27 12.20 -1.06 9.26
C ASP A 27 11.17 -1.63 10.27
N ASP A 28 10.13 -0.87 10.58
CA ASP A 28 9.02 -1.28 11.43
C ASP A 28 7.87 -1.96 10.67
N GLY A 29 8.02 -2.14 9.35
CA GLY A 29 7.03 -2.78 8.48
C GLY A 29 5.86 -1.88 8.10
N THR A 30 5.96 -0.57 8.35
CA THR A 30 4.87 0.37 8.06
C THR A 30 5.13 1.21 6.80
N ILE A 31 4.05 1.73 6.22
CA ILE A 31 4.07 2.77 5.20
C ILE A 31 3.24 3.96 5.67
N ALA A 32 3.67 5.16 5.32
CA ALA A 32 2.89 6.38 5.53
C ALA A 32 2.63 7.04 4.17
N VAL A 33 1.36 7.35 3.91
CA VAL A 33 0.93 8.05 2.70
C VAL A 33 0.00 9.19 3.10
N GLU A 34 0.42 10.41 2.79
CA GLU A 34 -0.31 11.62 3.15
C GLU A 34 -1.10 12.18 1.96
N CYS A 35 -2.08 13.03 2.28
CA CYS A 35 -2.90 13.75 1.30
C CYS A 35 -3.61 12.81 0.31
N ILE A 36 -4.12 11.69 0.81
CA ILE A 36 -4.97 10.78 0.01
C ILE A 36 -6.36 11.44 -0.14
N PRO A 37 -6.90 11.56 -1.36
CA PRO A 37 -8.25 12.06 -1.58
C PRO A 37 -9.31 11.24 -0.82
N ILE A 38 -10.47 11.85 -0.57
CA ILE A 38 -11.63 11.13 -0.03
C ILE A 38 -12.14 10.16 -1.09
N GLY A 39 -12.56 8.96 -0.66
CA GLY A 39 -13.07 7.92 -1.54
C GLY A 39 -12.49 6.54 -1.21
N THR A 40 -12.81 5.58 -2.08
CA THR A 40 -12.35 4.19 -1.99
C THR A 40 -10.99 4.04 -2.66
N HIS A 41 -10.08 3.37 -1.96
CA HIS A 41 -8.71 3.14 -2.38
C HIS A 41 -8.32 1.68 -2.16
N THR A 42 -7.32 1.22 -2.90
CA THR A 42 -6.77 -0.13 -2.75
C THR A 42 -5.25 -0.09 -2.69
N PHE A 43 -4.66 -0.71 -1.66
CA PHE A 43 -3.24 -1.08 -1.70
C PHE A 43 -3.05 -2.43 -2.37
N VAL A 44 -2.07 -2.51 -3.27
CA VAL A 44 -1.62 -3.73 -3.93
C VAL A 44 -0.10 -3.87 -3.79
N GLU A 45 0.38 -5.06 -3.45
CA GLU A 45 1.83 -5.31 -3.45
C GLU A 45 2.33 -5.44 -4.89
N LYS A 46 3.38 -4.70 -5.23
CA LYS A 46 4.10 -4.80 -6.52
C LYS A 46 5.35 -5.65 -6.41
N THR A 47 5.99 -5.67 -5.25
CA THR A 47 7.23 -6.40 -5.05
C THR A 47 7.30 -6.89 -3.61
N ALA A 48 7.35 -8.21 -3.46
CA ALA A 48 7.60 -8.83 -2.17
C ALA A 48 9.05 -8.59 -1.71
N PRO A 49 9.30 -8.52 -0.39
CA PRO A 49 10.64 -8.57 0.17
C PRO A 49 11.39 -9.84 -0.25
N ALA A 50 12.72 -9.79 -0.19
CA ALA A 50 13.55 -10.95 -0.49
C ALA A 50 13.18 -12.16 0.38
N GLY A 51 12.95 -13.31 -0.25
CA GLY A 51 12.53 -14.54 0.43
C GLY A 51 11.03 -14.68 0.69
N TYR A 52 10.22 -13.70 0.29
CA TYR A 52 8.76 -13.74 0.38
C TYR A 52 8.12 -13.91 -1.00
N ILE A 53 6.91 -14.47 -1.00
CA ILE A 53 6.07 -14.58 -2.20
C ILE A 53 5.23 -13.32 -2.28
N LEU A 54 5.03 -12.81 -3.51
CA LEU A 54 4.14 -11.68 -3.78
C LEU A 54 2.72 -11.96 -3.30
N ASP A 55 2.21 -11.10 -2.42
CA ASP A 55 0.83 -11.10 -2.01
C ASP A 55 -0.03 -10.42 -3.09
N THR A 56 -0.90 -11.21 -3.72
CA THR A 56 -1.83 -10.74 -4.75
C THR A 56 -3.16 -10.23 -4.16
N THR A 57 -3.30 -10.26 -2.83
CA THR A 57 -4.47 -9.74 -2.12
C THR A 57 -4.58 -8.23 -2.32
N ARG A 58 -5.81 -7.78 -2.58
CA ARG A 58 -6.15 -6.36 -2.67
C ARG A 58 -6.66 -5.88 -1.33
N HIS A 59 -5.98 -4.89 -0.74
CA HIS A 59 -6.38 -4.30 0.53
C HIS A 59 -7.16 -3.00 0.29
N THR A 60 -8.48 -3.14 0.22
CA THR A 60 -9.40 -2.02 -0.04
C THR A 60 -9.82 -1.31 1.25
N PHE A 61 -9.85 0.01 1.23
CA PHE A 61 -10.33 0.84 2.33
C PHE A 61 -11.01 2.11 1.80
N THR A 62 -11.79 2.78 2.65
CA THR A 62 -12.48 4.03 2.29
C THR A 62 -12.10 5.14 3.25
N ILE A 63 -11.67 6.28 2.71
CA ILE A 63 -11.48 7.53 3.46
C ILE A 63 -12.79 8.32 3.36
N LYS A 64 -13.32 8.75 4.50
CA LYS A 64 -14.54 9.57 4.61
C LYS A 64 -14.22 10.87 5.35
N TYR A 65 -15.11 11.85 5.24
CA TYR A 65 -15.13 12.97 6.19
C TYR A 65 -15.34 12.45 7.61
N GLY A 66 -14.68 13.11 8.57
CA GLY A 66 -14.85 12.86 10.01
C GLY A 66 -16.11 13.46 10.57
#